data_AF-U6DTN1-F1
#
_entry.id   AF-U6DTN1-F1
#
_cell.length_a   1.000
_cell.length_b   1.000
_cell.length_c   1.000
_cell.angle_alpha   90.00
_cell.angle_beta   90.00
_cell.angle_gamma   90.00
#
_symmetry.space_group_name_H-M   'P 1'
#
loop_
_entity.id
_entity.type
_entity.pdbx_description
1 polymer ?
#
loop_
_entity_poly.entity_id
_entity_poly.type
_entity_poly.pdbx_seq_one_letter_code
_entity_poly.pdbx_strand_id
1 'polypeptide(L)'
;RWMNNLLMREVPLRCTVRLWDTYQSEPDGFSHFHLYVCAAFLVRWRKEILEERDFQELLLFLQNLPTAHWGDEDISLLLAEAYRLKFAFADAPNHYKK
;
A
#
# COMPACT_ATOMS: atom_id res chain seq x y z
N ARG A 1 -10.57 2.63 4.32
CA ARG A 1 -10.90 2.82 2.89
C ARG A 1 -10.04 1.94 1.98
N TRP A 2 -8.75 1.82 2.28
CA TRP A 2 -7.78 1.06 1.47
C TRP A 2 -8.16 -0.41 1.30
N MET A 3 -8.43 -1.13 2.39
CA MET A 3 -8.86 -2.55 2.33
C MET A 3 -10.16 -2.75 1.54
N ASN A 4 -11.20 -1.96 1.86
CA ASN A 4 -12.54 -2.13 1.27
C ASN A 4 -12.57 -1.86 -0.23
N ASN A 5 -11.68 -1.00 -0.76
CA ASN A 5 -11.66 -0.61 -2.16
C ASN A 5 -10.36 -1.04 -2.85
N LEU A 6 -9.55 -1.90 -2.24
CA LEU A 6 -8.29 -2.38 -2.81
C LEU A 6 -7.40 -1.27 -3.37
N LEU A 7 -7.24 -0.17 -2.61
CA LEU A 7 -6.53 1.07 -2.99
C LEU A 7 -7.05 1.80 -4.25
N MET A 8 -8.14 1.37 -4.89
CA MET A 8 -8.71 2.02 -6.08
C MET A 8 -9.06 3.50 -5.90
N ARG A 9 -9.34 3.91 -4.66
CA ARG A 9 -9.65 5.30 -4.32
C ARG A 9 -8.43 6.17 -4.04
N GLU A 10 -7.24 5.57 -4.05
CA GLU A 10 -5.99 6.21 -3.66
C GLU A 10 -5.01 6.34 -4.82
N VAL A 11 -5.25 5.68 -5.96
CA VAL A 11 -4.40 5.70 -7.15
C VAL A 11 -5.23 5.83 -8.43
N PRO A 12 -4.66 6.32 -9.55
CA PRO A 12 -5.35 6.35 -10.84
C PRO A 12 -5.79 4.96 -11.31
N LEU A 13 -6.87 4.88 -12.11
CA LEU A 13 -7.43 3.61 -12.60
C LEU A 13 -6.38 2.74 -13.34
N ARG A 14 -5.51 3.34 -14.14
CA ARG A 14 -4.41 2.63 -14.82
C ARG A 14 -3.49 1.90 -13.84
N CYS A 15 -3.20 2.52 -12.70
CA CYS A 15 -2.37 1.96 -11.64
C CYS A 15 -3.11 0.84 -10.90
N THR A 16 -4.42 0.96 -10.70
CA THR A 16 -5.25 -0.13 -10.18
C THR A 16 -5.17 -1.36 -11.08
N VAL A 17 -5.36 -1.20 -12.40
CA VAL A 17 -5.28 -2.32 -13.35
C VAL A 17 -3.91 -2.99 -13.27
N ARG A 18 -2.84 -2.20 -13.33
CA ARG A 18 -1.46 -2.71 -13.22
C ARG A 18 -1.17 -3.40 -11.89
N LEU A 19 -1.73 -2.91 -10.78
CA LEU A 19 -1.62 -3.54 -9.47
C LEU A 19 -2.34 -4.89 -9.45
N TRP A 20 -3.53 -4.96 -10.05
CA TRP A 20 -4.36 -6.16 -10.08
C TRP A 20 -3.79 -7.27 -10.95
N ASP A 21 -3.00 -6.95 -11.98
CA ASP A 21 -2.23 -7.96 -12.72
C ASP A 21 -1.36 -8.80 -11.77
N THR A 22 -0.69 -8.15 -10.81
CA THR A 22 0.12 -8.83 -9.80
C THR A 22 -0.74 -9.54 -8.75
N TYR A 23 -1.88 -8.95 -8.35
CA TYR A 23 -2.80 -9.64 -7.42
C TYR A 23 -3.40 -10.91 -8.00
N GLN A 24 -3.68 -10.96 -9.31
CA GLN A 24 -4.12 -12.19 -9.96
C GLN A 24 -3.00 -13.23 -10.10
N SER A 25 -1.75 -12.78 -10.14
CA SER A 25 -0.58 -13.66 -10.27
C SER A 25 -0.09 -14.21 -8.93
N GLU A 26 -0.36 -13.52 -7.82
CA GLU A 26 0.05 -13.93 -6.48
C GLU A 26 -0.98 -14.83 -5.79
N PRO A 27 -0.54 -15.92 -5.12
CA PRO A 27 -1.39 -16.65 -4.20
C PRO A 27 -1.92 -15.72 -3.11
N ASP A 28 -3.24 -15.73 -2.91
CA ASP A 28 -3.94 -14.84 -1.96
C ASP A 28 -3.63 -13.35 -2.18
N GLY A 29 -3.46 -12.94 -3.45
CA GLY A 29 -3.04 -11.59 -3.83
C GLY A 29 -3.96 -10.48 -3.31
N PHE A 30 -5.27 -10.64 -3.50
CA PHE A 30 -6.28 -9.65 -3.07
C PHE A 30 -6.52 -9.62 -1.56
N SER A 31 -6.16 -10.70 -0.84
CA SER A 31 -6.43 -10.83 0.59
C SER A 31 -5.17 -10.60 1.42
N HIS A 32 -4.22 -11.53 1.36
CA HIS A 32 -3.03 -11.51 2.19
C HIS A 32 -1.96 -10.56 1.64
N PHE A 33 -1.67 -10.61 0.33
CA PHE A 33 -0.64 -9.75 -0.24
C PHE A 33 -1.02 -8.27 -0.22
N HIS A 34 -2.33 -7.97 -0.36
CA HIS A 34 -2.84 -6.60 -0.25
C HIS A 34 -2.45 -5.89 1.05
N LEU A 35 -2.34 -6.63 2.17
CA LEU A 35 -1.88 -6.09 3.44
C LEU A 35 -0.47 -5.49 3.33
N TYR A 36 0.45 -6.21 2.70
CA TYR A 36 1.82 -5.75 2.50
C TYR A 36 1.90 -4.60 1.51
N VAL A 37 1.04 -4.57 0.50
CA VAL A 37 0.93 -3.40 -0.39
C VAL A 37 0.46 -2.17 0.37
N CYS A 38 -0.54 -2.29 1.25
CA CYS A 38 -0.98 -1.17 2.09
C CYS A 38 0.12 -0.68 3.03
N ALA A 39 0.90 -1.60 3.61
CA ALA A 39 2.04 -1.24 4.46
C ALA A 39 3.14 -0.51 3.66
N ALA A 40 3.52 -1.03 2.49
CA ALA A 40 4.47 -0.38 1.60
C ALA A 40 3.97 1.00 1.15
N PHE A 41 2.67 1.11 0.84
CA PHE A 41 2.03 2.35 0.43
C PHE A 41 2.06 3.40 1.54
N LEU A 42 1.81 3.02 2.80
CA LEU A 42 1.94 3.93 3.94
C LEU A 42 3.39 4.38 4.14
N VAL A 43 4.34 3.44 4.10
CA VAL A 43 5.77 3.70 4.32
C VAL A 43 6.37 4.59 3.22
N ARG A 44 5.82 4.51 1.99
CA ARG A 44 6.22 5.39 0.87
C ARG A 44 6.13 6.87 1.22
N TRP A 45 5.18 7.24 2.06
CA TRP A 45 4.89 8.61 2.50
C TRP A 45 5.37 8.90 3.93
N ARG A 46 6.28 8.06 4.47
CA ARG A 46 6.72 8.18 5.87
C ARG A 46 7.28 9.55 6.21
N LYS A 47 7.92 10.22 5.25
CA LYS A 47 8.60 11.50 5.50
C LYS A 47 7.55 12.57 5.78
N GLU A 48 6.59 12.69 4.88
CA GLU A 48 5.47 13.62 4.94
C GLU A 48 4.60 13.35 6.17
N ILE A 49 4.32 12.07 6.46
CA ILE A 49 3.55 11.65 7.64
C ILE A 49 4.24 12.08 8.95
N LEU A 50 5.56 11.95 9.04
CA LEU A 50 6.32 12.28 10.25
C LEU A 50 6.57 13.79 10.40
N GLU A 51 6.52 14.54 9.29
CA GLU A 51 6.67 15.99 9.29
C GLU A 51 5.35 16.69 9.65
N GLU A 52 4.20 16.09 9.34
CA GLU A 52 2.89 16.62 9.69
C GLU A 52 2.58 16.49 11.19
N ARG A 53 2.21 17.61 11.82
CA ARG A 53 1.97 17.71 13.27
C ARG A 53 0.51 17.97 13.60
N ASP A 54 -0.26 18.46 12.63
CA ASP A 54 -1.69 18.67 12.79
C ASP A 54 -2.47 17.40 12.46
N PHE A 55 -3.41 17.05 13.33
CA PHE A 55 -4.21 15.83 13.17
C PHE A 55 -5.13 15.88 11.95
N GLN A 56 -5.76 17.03 11.70
CA GLN A 56 -6.72 17.18 10.62
C GLN A 56 -6.00 17.14 9.26
N GLU A 57 -4.87 17.82 9.15
CA GLU A 57 -4.04 17.79 7.93
C GLU A 57 -3.44 16.39 7.69
N LEU A 58 -2.98 15.69 8.74
CA LEU A 58 -2.51 14.31 8.59
C LEU A 58 -3.62 13.37 8.09
N LEU A 59 -4.83 13.51 8.63
CA LEU A 59 -5.97 12.71 8.19
C LEU A 59 -6.33 13.02 6.73
N LEU A 60 -6.32 14.31 6.34
CA LEU A 60 -6.60 14.74 4.97
C LEU A 60 -5.53 14.22 4.00
N PHE A 61 -4.26 14.28 4.40
CA PHE A 61 -3.12 13.76 3.64
C PHE A 61 -3.25 12.26 3.39
N LEU A 62 -3.50 11.46 4.44
CA LEU A 62 -3.70 10.01 4.32
C LEU A 62 -4.92 9.64 3.46
N GLN A 63 -5.89 10.54 3.34
CA GLN A 63 -7.06 10.39 2.47
C GLN A 63 -6.86 10.95 1.06
N ASN A 64 -5.78 11.68 0.77
CA ASN A 64 -5.55 12.33 -0.52
C ASN A 64 -4.07 12.30 -0.89
N LEU A 65 -3.46 11.12 -0.82
CA LEU A 65 -2.05 10.93 -1.16
C LEU A 65 -1.78 11.35 -2.61
N PRO A 66 -0.68 12.05 -2.91
CA PRO A 66 -0.46 12.68 -4.21
C PRO A 66 0.01 11.67 -5.27
N THR A 67 -0.90 10.81 -5.72
CA THR A 67 -0.67 9.71 -6.67
C THR A 67 -1.18 10.00 -8.08
N ALA A 68 -1.73 11.18 -8.35
CA ALA A 68 -2.37 11.51 -9.63
C ALA A 68 -1.44 11.26 -10.85
N HIS A 69 -0.15 11.48 -10.67
CA HIS A 69 0.88 11.31 -11.69
C HIS A 69 1.48 9.90 -11.75
N TRP A 70 1.09 8.99 -10.86
CA TRP A 70 1.68 7.65 -10.80
C TRP A 70 1.46 6.88 -12.11
N GLY A 71 2.43 6.04 -12.45
CA GLY A 71 2.39 5.13 -13.59
C GLY A 71 2.81 3.70 -13.21
N ASP A 72 3.19 2.93 -14.22
CA ASP A 72 3.55 1.53 -14.05
C ASP A 72 4.85 1.34 -13.24
N GLU A 73 5.78 2.30 -13.34
CA GLU A 73 7.04 2.28 -12.58
C GLU A 73 6.78 2.46 -11.09
N ASP A 74 5.94 3.42 -10.70
CA ASP A 74 5.55 3.63 -9.30
C ASP A 74 4.90 2.39 -8.69
N ILE A 75 4.02 1.74 -9.47
CA ILE A 75 3.36 0.51 -9.04
C ILE A 75 4.35 -0.65 -8.95
N SER A 76 5.31 -0.73 -9.86
CA SER A 76 6.36 -1.76 -9.82
C SER A 76 7.26 -1.59 -8.60
N LEU A 77 7.63 -0.36 -8.24
CA LEU A 77 8.39 -0.05 -7.02
C LEU A 77 7.57 -0.35 -5.76
N LEU A 78 6.29 0.02 -5.74
CA LEU A 78 5.39 -0.28 -4.62
C LEU A 78 5.27 -1.80 -4.40
N LEU A 79 5.07 -2.56 -5.47
CA LEU A 79 4.98 -4.01 -5.43
C LEU A 79 6.28 -4.65 -4.96
N ALA A 80 7.44 -4.19 -5.45
CA ALA A 80 8.74 -4.70 -5.02
C ALA A 80 8.94 -4.52 -3.51
N GLU A 81 8.59 -3.36 -2.96
CA GLU A 81 8.64 -3.11 -1.53
C GLU A 81 7.64 -3.97 -0.75
N ALA A 82 6.43 -4.16 -1.29
CA ALA A 82 5.44 -5.05 -0.69
C ALA A 82 5.93 -6.51 -0.63
N TYR A 83 6.58 -7.01 -1.68
CA TYR A 83 7.21 -8.33 -1.65
C TYR A 83 8.32 -8.39 -0.61
N ARG A 84 9.18 -7.37 -0.53
CA ARG A 84 10.24 -7.29 0.49
C ARG A 84 9.65 -7.39 1.90
N LEU A 85 8.56 -6.67 2.17
CA LEU A 85 7.84 -6.74 3.44
C LEU A 85 7.21 -8.12 3.67
N LYS A 86 6.56 -8.71 2.64
CA LYS A 86 6.01 -10.07 2.72
C LYS A 86 7.09 -11.06 3.17
N PHE A 87 8.26 -11.06 2.54
CA PHE A 87 9.36 -11.94 2.94
C PHE A 87 9.94 -11.62 4.32
N ALA A 88 10.10 -10.34 4.67
CA ALA A 88 10.64 -9.93 5.96
C ALA A 88 9.74 -10.34 7.15
N PHE A 89 8.42 -10.47 6.92
CA PHE A 89 7.44 -10.71 7.97
C PHE A 89 6.61 -11.98 7.80
N ALA A 90 6.83 -12.79 6.76
CA ALA A 90 6.09 -14.04 6.53
C ALA A 90 6.23 -15.05 7.68
N ASP A 91 7.41 -15.05 8.35
CA ASP A 91 7.70 -15.90 9.50
C ASP A 91 7.71 -15.14 10.83
N ALA A 92 7.22 -13.89 10.84
CA ALA A 92 7.20 -13.11 12.08
C ALA A 92 6.29 -13.83 13.10
N PRO A 93 6.80 -14.13 14.31
CA PRO A 93 5.99 -14.78 15.33
C PRO A 93 4.78 -13.90 15.61
N ASN A 94 3.59 -14.50 15.63
CA ASN A 94 2.35 -13.81 15.99
C ASN A 94 2.53 -13.10 17.34
N HIS A 95 2.77 -11.78 17.31
CA HIS A 95 2.91 -10.98 18.53
C HIS A 95 1.57 -10.87 19.28
N TYR A 96 0.46 -11.12 18.59
CA TYR A 96 -0.85 -11.35 19.19
C TYR A 96 -1.03 -12.82 19.54
N LYS A 97 -0.39 -13.27 20.61
CA LYS A 97 -0.91 -14.43 21.36
C LYS A 97 -2.06 -13.91 22.22
N LYS A 98 -3.29 -14.37 21.94
CA LYS A 98 -4.38 -14.29 22.90
C LYS A 98 -4.08 -15.18 24.10
#